data_AF-A0A972V7K0-F1
#
_entry.id   AF-A0A972V7K0-F1
#
_cell.length_a   1.000
_cell.length_b   1.000
_cell.length_c   1.000
_cell.angle_alpha   90.00
_cell.angle_beta   90.00
_cell.angle_gamma   90.00
#
_symmetry.space_group_name_H-M   'P 1'
#
loop_
_entity.id
_entity.type
_entity.pdbx_description
1 polymer ?
#
loop_
_entity_poly.entity_id
_entity_poly.type
_entity_poly.pdbx_seq_one_letter_code
_entity_poly.pdbx_strand_id
1 'polypeptide(L)'
;MYKKSNPVTRLCTSDVDNIWIRERNLCDDLIGHLSFTDFIMFHFFGEEPTPMQRTIVDAVLVCIMEHGMTPSAIASRVTYLGAPEALQGAVAAGLLGAGSRFVGAADESAALLKRIAGKPEGERAGEAAAIAQ
;
A
#
# COMPACT_ATOMS: atom_id res chain seq x y z
N MET A 1 21.02 -24.87 24.21
CA MET A 1 20.27 -24.71 22.95
C MET A 1 18.96 -24.02 23.24
N TYR A 2 18.81 -22.75 22.86
CA TYR A 2 17.53 -22.05 22.96
C TYR A 2 16.53 -22.70 21.99
N LYS A 3 15.42 -23.26 22.50
CA LYS A 3 14.24 -23.60 21.67
C LYS A 3 13.71 -22.28 21.12
N LYS A 4 14.03 -21.94 19.87
CA LYS A 4 13.31 -20.88 19.16
C LYS A 4 11.89 -21.41 18.87
N SER A 5 10.87 -20.71 19.34
CA SER A 5 9.53 -20.88 18.77
C SER A 5 9.63 -20.56 17.27
N ASN A 6 9.11 -21.45 16.42
CA ASN A 6 9.06 -21.18 14.99
C ASN A 6 8.26 -19.90 14.73
N PRO A 7 8.67 -19.06 13.76
CA PRO A 7 7.84 -17.93 13.34
C PRO A 7 6.48 -18.45 12.87
N VAL A 8 5.40 -17.82 13.34
CA VAL A 8 4.02 -18.13 12.93
C VAL A 8 3.50 -17.04 12.01
N THR A 9 2.81 -17.42 10.94
CA THR A 9 2.08 -16.51 10.05
C THR A 9 0.65 -16.98 9.91
N ARG A 10 -0.26 -16.02 9.67
CA ARG A 10 -1.67 -16.29 9.33
C ARG A 10 -2.04 -15.73 7.95
N LEU A 11 -1.04 -15.31 7.17
CA LEU A 11 -1.26 -14.69 5.87
C LEU A 11 -1.32 -15.72 4.74
N CYS A 12 -0.32 -16.59 4.66
CA CYS A 12 -0.25 -17.63 3.63
C CYS A 12 0.35 -18.92 4.19
N THR A 13 -0.10 -20.05 3.65
CA THR A 13 0.53 -21.37 3.80
C THR A 13 0.30 -22.18 2.53
N SER A 14 1.01 -23.30 2.37
CA SER A 14 0.90 -24.16 1.21
C SER A 14 1.24 -25.60 1.58
N ASP A 15 0.65 -26.56 0.88
CA ASP A 15 1.12 -27.93 0.83
C ASP A 15 1.42 -28.37 -0.61
N VAL A 16 1.48 -29.68 -0.86
CA VAL A 16 1.80 -30.22 -2.19
C VAL A 16 0.74 -29.84 -3.23
N ASP A 17 -0.51 -29.72 -2.80
CA ASP A 17 -1.66 -29.63 -3.69
C ASP A 17 -2.33 -28.25 -3.66
N ASN A 18 -2.06 -27.44 -2.62
CA ASN A 18 -2.82 -26.22 -2.36
C ASN A 18 -1.94 -25.06 -1.89
N ILE A 19 -2.40 -23.85 -2.20
CA ILE A 19 -1.91 -22.60 -1.63
C ILE A 19 -3.10 -21.93 -0.94
N TRP A 20 -2.96 -21.61 0.34
CA TRP A 20 -3.96 -20.88 1.10
C TRP A 20 -3.48 -19.48 1.42
N ILE A 21 -4.36 -18.51 1.21
CA ILE A 21 -4.13 -17.10 1.53
C ILE A 21 -5.28 -16.67 2.42
N ARG A 22 -4.96 -16.40 3.69
CA ARG A 22 -5.95 -16.13 4.75
C ARG A 22 -7.08 -17.16 4.72
N GLU A 23 -6.69 -18.43 4.80
CA GLU A 23 -7.58 -19.60 4.88
C GLU A 23 -8.42 -19.88 3.62
N ARG A 24 -8.19 -19.14 2.51
CA ARG A 24 -8.84 -19.38 1.21
C ARG A 24 -7.89 -20.00 0.21
N ASN A 25 -8.36 -21.00 -0.54
CA ASN A 25 -7.59 -21.65 -1.59
C ASN A 25 -7.36 -20.69 -2.76
N LEU A 26 -6.10 -20.57 -3.21
CA LEU A 26 -5.73 -19.67 -4.30
C LEU A 26 -6.45 -20.01 -5.61
N CYS A 27 -6.51 -21.28 -5.97
CA CYS A 27 -7.06 -21.75 -7.23
C CYS A 27 -8.59 -21.75 -7.20
N ASP A 28 -9.18 -22.26 -6.12
CA ASP A 28 -10.63 -22.49 -6.04
C ASP A 28 -11.40 -21.25 -5.59
N ASP A 29 -10.82 -20.41 -4.73
CA ASP A 29 -11.54 -19.31 -4.09
C ASP A 29 -11.11 -17.92 -4.56
N LEU A 30 -9.88 -17.75 -5.07
CA LEU A 30 -9.29 -16.42 -5.30
C LEU A 30 -9.10 -16.07 -6.78
N ILE A 31 -8.43 -16.93 -7.54
CA ILE A 31 -8.20 -16.71 -8.97
C ILE A 31 -9.54 -16.67 -9.71
N GLY A 32 -9.78 -15.62 -10.48
CA GLY A 32 -11.04 -15.41 -11.21
C GLY A 32 -12.18 -14.86 -10.37
N HIS A 33 -12.02 -14.80 -9.04
CA HIS A 33 -13.03 -14.26 -8.11
C HIS A 33 -12.69 -12.85 -7.62
N LEU A 34 -11.41 -12.58 -7.35
CA LEU A 34 -10.94 -11.27 -6.90
C LEU A 34 -10.17 -10.54 -8.01
N SER A 35 -10.38 -9.23 -8.12
CA SER A 35 -9.47 -8.37 -8.88
C SER A 35 -8.14 -8.18 -8.13
N PHE A 36 -7.15 -7.57 -8.79
CA PHE A 36 -5.87 -7.26 -8.15
C PHE A 36 -6.04 -6.40 -6.89
N THR A 37 -6.83 -5.32 -6.98
CA THR A 37 -7.09 -4.42 -5.85
C THR A 37 -7.86 -5.13 -4.75
N ASP A 38 -8.85 -5.97 -5.10
CA ASP A 38 -9.56 -6.78 -4.12
C ASP A 38 -8.64 -7.69 -3.34
N PHE A 39 -7.76 -8.38 -4.05
CA PHE A 39 -6.82 -9.29 -3.44
C PHE A 39 -5.87 -8.55 -2.50
N ILE A 40 -5.36 -7.37 -2.87
CA ILE A 40 -4.53 -6.54 -1.97
C ILE A 40 -5.30 -6.17 -0.70
N MET A 41 -6.52 -5.66 -0.84
CA MET A 41 -7.33 -5.24 0.30
C MET A 41 -7.67 -6.43 1.21
N PHE A 42 -8.10 -7.55 0.62
CA PHE A 42 -8.31 -8.81 1.33
C PHE A 42 -7.04 -9.28 2.05
N HIS A 43 -5.89 -9.25 1.38
CA HIS A 43 -4.63 -9.70 1.96
C HIS A 43 -4.15 -8.81 3.10
N PHE A 44 -4.42 -7.52 3.10
CA PHE A 44 -4.05 -6.62 4.19
C PHE A 44 -5.06 -6.61 5.34
N PHE A 45 -6.36 -6.51 5.04
CA PHE A 45 -7.39 -6.31 6.06
C PHE A 45 -8.04 -7.61 6.54
N GLY A 46 -7.95 -8.68 5.75
CA GLY A 46 -8.52 -9.99 6.08
C GLY A 46 -9.97 -10.20 5.64
N GLU A 47 -10.57 -9.18 5.01
CA GLU A 47 -11.95 -9.21 4.54
C GLU A 47 -12.00 -8.69 3.10
N GLU A 48 -12.90 -9.22 2.28
CA GLU A 48 -13.11 -8.70 0.93
C GLU A 48 -13.62 -7.26 0.99
N PRO A 49 -13.11 -6.35 0.15
CA PRO A 49 -13.60 -4.98 0.16
C PRO A 49 -15.00 -4.89 -0.43
N THR A 50 -15.77 -3.95 0.09
CA THR A 50 -17.01 -3.51 -0.56
C THR A 50 -16.71 -2.89 -1.94
N PRO A 51 -17.70 -2.86 -2.86
CA PRO A 51 -17.51 -2.20 -4.16
C PRO A 51 -17.05 -0.75 -4.06
N MET A 52 -17.56 -0.01 -3.06
CA MET A 52 -17.16 1.38 -2.83
C MET A 52 -15.71 1.50 -2.37
N GLN A 53 -15.28 0.63 -1.45
CA GLN A 53 -13.89 0.59 -0.99
C GLN A 53 -12.93 0.30 -2.16
N ARG A 54 -13.26 -0.68 -3.01
CA ARG A 54 -12.49 -0.96 -4.24
C ARG A 54 -12.41 0.27 -5.13
N THR A 55 -13.54 0.91 -5.45
CA THR A 55 -13.56 2.09 -6.32
C THR A 55 -12.67 3.22 -5.80
N ILE A 56 -12.69 3.48 -4.49
CA ILE A 56 -11.83 4.51 -3.89
C ILE A 56 -10.36 4.11 -3.98
N VAL A 57 -10.00 2.87 -3.64
CA VAL A 57 -8.61 2.41 -3.70
C VAL A 57 -8.09 2.40 -5.13
N ASP A 58 -8.88 1.95 -6.11
CA ASP A 58 -8.52 2.02 -7.53
C ASP A 58 -8.26 3.47 -7.96
N ALA A 59 -9.13 4.41 -7.58
CA ALA A 59 -8.93 5.83 -7.88
C ALA A 59 -7.62 6.35 -7.28
N VAL A 60 -7.31 6.00 -6.04
CA VAL A 60 -6.04 6.36 -5.39
C VAL A 60 -4.85 5.75 -6.12
N LEU A 61 -4.89 4.45 -6.43
CA LEU A 61 -3.81 3.75 -7.14
C LEU A 61 -3.55 4.35 -8.53
N VAL A 62 -4.61 4.73 -9.24
CA VAL A 62 -4.50 5.43 -10.53
C VAL A 62 -3.90 6.82 -10.34
N CYS A 63 -4.35 7.58 -9.34
CA CYS A 63 -3.83 8.93 -9.07
C CYS A 63 -2.33 8.93 -8.78
N ILE A 64 -1.80 7.91 -8.09
CA ILE A 64 -0.39 7.84 -7.69
C ILE A 64 0.51 7.09 -8.67
N MET A 65 -0.05 6.56 -9.76
CA MET A 65 0.67 5.68 -10.68
C MET A 65 1.86 6.36 -11.35
N GLU A 66 1.72 7.63 -11.72
CA GLU A 66 2.77 8.37 -12.44
C GLU A 66 2.65 9.88 -12.19
N HIS A 67 3.80 10.53 -11.97
CA HIS A 67 3.93 11.96 -11.72
C HIS A 67 5.14 12.60 -12.45
N GLY A 68 5.66 11.94 -13.48
CA GLY A 68 6.76 12.38 -14.32
C GLY A 68 8.15 12.14 -13.73
N MET A 69 9.04 13.11 -13.90
CA MET A 69 10.45 13.03 -13.48
C MET A 69 10.63 13.31 -11.98
N THR A 70 9.95 12.52 -11.16
CA THR A 70 10.14 12.54 -9.71
C THR A 70 11.58 12.15 -9.35
N PRO A 71 12.12 12.56 -8.18
CA PRO A 71 13.44 12.12 -7.74
C PRO A 71 13.61 10.60 -7.75
N SER A 72 12.58 9.83 -7.36
CA SER A 72 12.57 8.37 -7.43
C SER A 72 12.68 7.82 -8.85
N ALA A 73 11.97 8.42 -9.82
CA ALA A 73 12.07 8.04 -11.23
C ALA A 73 13.47 8.33 -11.80
N ILE A 74 14.06 9.48 -11.43
CA ILE A 74 15.42 9.85 -11.84
C ILE A 74 16.44 8.87 -11.26
N ALA A 75 16.37 8.59 -9.95
CA ALA A 75 17.27 7.66 -9.28
C ALA A 75 17.23 6.27 -9.94
N SER A 76 16.03 5.74 -10.18
CA SER A 76 15.85 4.44 -10.86
C SER A 76 16.52 4.42 -12.23
N ARG A 77 16.33 5.47 -13.03
CA ARG A 77 16.89 5.57 -14.39
C ARG A 77 18.40 5.70 -14.40
N VAL A 78 18.98 6.48 -13.48
CA VAL A 78 20.44 6.61 -13.36
C VAL A 78 21.07 5.29 -12.91
N THR A 79 20.45 4.56 -11.97
CA THR A 79 20.91 3.22 -11.58
C THR A 79 20.82 2.23 -12.74
N TYR A 80 19.69 2.23 -13.47
CA TYR A 80 19.51 1.38 -14.65
C TYR A 80 20.53 1.68 -15.75
N LEU A 81 20.86 2.96 -15.97
CA LEU A 81 21.89 3.36 -16.92
C LEU A 81 23.27 2.78 -16.55
N GLY A 82 23.57 2.64 -15.26
CA GLY A 82 24.84 2.09 -14.77
C GLY A 82 24.93 0.55 -14.87
N ALA A 83 23.82 -0.16 -14.72
CA ALA A 83 23.74 -1.62 -14.77
C ALA A 83 22.37 -2.11 -15.29
N PRO A 84 22.16 -2.18 -16.62
CA PRO A 84 20.86 -2.55 -17.21
C PRO A 84 20.36 -3.95 -16.82
N GLU A 85 21.27 -4.88 -16.54
CA GLU A 85 20.97 -6.23 -16.07
C GLU A 85 20.42 -6.26 -14.63
N ALA A 86 20.64 -5.19 -13.85
CA ALA A 86 20.22 -5.08 -12.46
C ALA A 86 18.88 -4.32 -12.33
N LEU A 87 17.85 -4.74 -13.07
CA LEU A 87 16.52 -4.10 -13.09
C LEU A 87 15.93 -3.95 -11.67
N GLN A 88 16.05 -4.98 -10.84
CA GLN A 88 15.56 -4.96 -9.46
C GLN A 88 16.29 -3.90 -8.62
N GLY A 89 17.59 -3.70 -8.88
CA GLY A 89 18.39 -2.66 -8.24
C GLY A 89 17.94 -1.25 -8.64
N ALA A 90 17.61 -1.06 -9.92
CA ALA A 90 17.04 0.20 -10.40
C ALA A 90 15.67 0.50 -9.75
N VAL A 91 14.77 -0.49 -9.66
CA VAL A 91 13.49 -0.33 -8.96
C VAL A 91 13.70 -0.01 -7.48
N ALA A 92 14.61 -0.73 -6.81
CA ALA A 92 14.92 -0.49 -5.41
C ALA A 92 15.46 0.92 -5.17
N ALA A 93 16.32 1.45 -6.06
CA ALA A 93 16.85 2.80 -5.95
C ALA A 93 15.75 3.88 -5.93
N GLY A 94 14.72 3.74 -6.77
CA GLY A 94 13.56 4.63 -6.74
C GLY A 94 12.71 4.48 -5.49
N LEU A 95 12.42 3.23 -5.08
CA LEU A 95 11.60 2.92 -3.92
C LEU A 95 12.23 3.42 -2.60
N LEU A 96 13.55 3.34 -2.47
CA LEU A 96 14.27 3.86 -1.31
C LEU A 96 14.22 5.40 -1.20
N GLY A 97 13.79 6.09 -2.26
CA GLY A 97 13.49 7.53 -2.23
C GLY A 97 12.11 7.87 -1.66
N ALA A 98 11.23 6.89 -1.47
CA ALA A 98 9.92 7.10 -0.84
C ALA A 98 10.10 7.27 0.68
N GLY A 99 9.52 8.34 1.24
CA GLY A 99 9.65 8.70 2.64
C GLY A 99 8.66 9.79 3.05
N SER A 100 8.91 10.51 4.14
CA SER A 100 7.96 11.53 4.63
C SER A 100 7.69 12.65 3.62
N ARG A 101 8.74 13.13 2.93
CA ARG A 101 8.63 14.26 1.97
C ARG A 101 8.07 13.85 0.60
N PHE A 102 8.26 12.60 0.20
CA PHE A 102 7.80 12.07 -1.10
C PHE A 102 7.05 10.77 -0.83
N VAL A 103 5.79 10.68 -1.24
CA VAL A 103 4.82 9.62 -0.89
C VAL A 103 4.18 9.80 0.50
N GLY A 104 4.94 10.17 1.53
CA GLY A 104 4.44 10.27 2.92
C GLY A 104 3.47 11.42 3.23
N ALA A 105 3.42 12.48 2.42
CA ALA A 105 2.55 13.64 2.65
C ALA A 105 1.05 13.27 2.70
N ALA A 106 0.65 12.18 2.04
CA ALA A 106 -0.72 11.68 2.09
C ALA A 106 -1.11 11.19 3.51
N ASP A 107 -0.19 10.54 4.22
CA ASP A 107 -0.42 10.06 5.60
C ASP A 107 -0.54 11.24 6.57
N GLU A 108 0.37 12.21 6.45
CA GLU A 108 0.30 13.45 7.24
C GLU A 108 -1.01 14.22 7.00
N SER A 109 -1.41 14.34 5.73
CA SER A 109 -2.69 14.96 5.36
C SER A 109 -3.88 14.19 5.95
N ALA A 110 -3.86 12.86 5.89
CA ALA A 110 -4.92 12.03 6.46
C ALA A 110 -5.03 12.21 7.99
N ALA A 111 -3.91 12.33 8.69
CA ALA A 111 -3.90 12.60 10.14
C ALA A 111 -4.56 13.95 10.47
N LEU A 112 -4.26 15.00 9.70
CA LEU A 112 -4.88 16.33 9.87
C LEU A 112 -6.38 16.29 9.57
N LEU A 113 -6.78 15.65 8.46
CA LEU A 113 -8.19 15.50 8.09
C LEU A 113 -8.97 14.70 9.14
N LYS A 114 -8.39 13.63 9.68
CA LYS A 114 -8.99 12.84 10.76
C LYS A 114 -9.19 13.66 12.03
N ARG A 115 -8.20 14.50 12.38
CA ARG A 115 -8.29 15.42 13.52
C ARG A 115 -9.45 16.41 13.37
N ILE A 116 -9.62 16.99 12.17
CA ILE A 116 -10.75 17.88 11.86
C ILE A 116 -12.07 17.13 11.92
N ALA A 117 -12.16 15.97 11.25
CA ALA A 117 -13.40 15.19 11.18
C ALA A 117 -13.88 14.70 12.55
N GLY A 118 -12.96 14.50 13.50
CA GLY A 118 -13.25 14.13 14.89
C GLY A 118 -13.90 15.24 15.74
N LYS A 119 -13.94 16.49 15.25
CA LYS A 119 -14.62 17.60 15.93
C LYS A 119 -16.12 17.64 15.60
N PRO A 120 -16.96 18.19 16.51
CA PRO A 120 -18.35 18.56 16.19
C PRO A 120 -18.40 19.45 14.97
N GLU A 121 -19.44 19.31 14.14
CA GLU A 121 -19.53 19.98 12.83
C GLU A 121 -19.30 21.50 12.90
N GLY A 122 -19.87 22.17 13.91
CA GLY A 122 -19.70 23.61 14.13
C GLY A 122 -18.29 24.05 14.53
N GLU A 123 -17.43 23.13 14.98
CA GLU A 123 -16.05 23.42 15.42
C GLU A 123 -15.01 23.09 14.34
N ARG A 124 -15.38 22.32 13.30
CA ARG A 124 -14.44 21.83 12.27
C ARG A 124 -13.72 22.95 11.54
N ALA A 125 -14.42 24.04 11.22
CA ALA A 125 -13.83 25.19 10.53
C ALA A 125 -12.78 25.89 11.39
N GLY A 126 -13.04 26.03 12.71
CA GLY A 126 -12.08 26.60 13.65
C GLY A 126 -10.83 25.73 13.79
N GLU A 127 -11.01 24.40 13.87
CA GLU A 127 -9.89 23.45 13.93
C GLU A 127 -9.03 23.50 12.66
N ALA A 128 -9.67 23.53 11.48
CA ALA A 128 -8.97 23.64 10.20
C ALA A 128 -8.16 24.95 10.11
N ALA A 129 -8.73 26.08 10.55
CA ALA A 129 -8.04 27.36 10.59
C ALA A 129 -6.83 27.34 11.54
N ALA A 130 -6.94 26.67 12.70
CA ALA A 130 -5.85 26.54 13.66
C ALA A 130 -4.70 25.65 13.15
N ILE A 131 -4.99 24.63 12.34
CA ILE A 131 -3.97 23.76 11.72
C ILE A 131 -3.17 24.51 10.63
N ALA A 132 -3.80 25.49 9.97
CA ALA A 132 -3.20 26.21 8.84
C ALA A 132 -2.28 27.38 9.24
N GLN A 133 -2.19 27.72 10.54
CA GLN A 133 -1.33 28.78 11.09
C GLN A 133 0.06 28.25 11.44
#